data_AF-A0AAE0VUC1-F1
#
_entry.id   AF-A0AAE0VUC1-F1
#
_cell.length_a   1.000
_cell.length_b   1.000
_cell.length_c   1.000
_cell.angle_alpha   90.00
_cell.angle_beta   90.00
_cell.angle_gamma   90.00
#
_symmetry.space_group_name_H-M   'P 1'
#
loop_
_entity.id
_entity.type
_entity.pdbx_description
1 polymer ?
#
loop_
_entity_poly.entity_id
_entity_poly.type
_entity_poly.pdbx_seq_one_letter_code
_entity_poly.pdbx_strand_id
1 'polypeptide(L)'
;MPEFVSYIVGEEKDCEGRSGTYCNGYLKPYTEYKVKIFKCTEEGCTESEWSEPMKTDFDPTVAVTVPVVLVLLTASTIVVVIQLRRKRKM
;
A
#
# COMPACT_ATOMS: atom_id res chain seq x y z
N MET A 1 -27.56 -14.67 19.91
CA MET A 1 -27.12 -14.68 18.49
C MET A 1 -25.63 -14.35 18.49
N PRO A 2 -24.74 -15.13 17.86
CA PRO A 2 -23.31 -14.80 17.89
C PRO A 2 -23.09 -13.44 17.23
N GLU A 3 -22.26 -12.62 17.85
CA GLU A 3 -21.83 -11.34 17.31
C GLU A 3 -20.77 -11.61 16.23
N PHE A 4 -21.05 -11.22 14.99
CA PHE A 4 -20.10 -11.33 13.90
C PHE A 4 -19.25 -10.06 13.85
N VAL A 5 -17.93 -10.24 13.87
CA VAL A 5 -16.95 -9.16 13.71
C VAL A 5 -16.40 -9.21 12.28
N SER A 6 -16.28 -8.05 11.63
CA SER A 6 -15.68 -7.96 10.29
C SER A 6 -14.21 -7.57 10.38
N TYR A 7 -13.35 -8.27 9.64
CA TYR A 7 -11.93 -7.96 9.52
C TYR A 7 -11.57 -7.73 8.05
N ILE A 8 -11.18 -6.51 7.70
CA ILE A 8 -10.80 -6.13 6.34
C ILE A 8 -9.28 -6.25 6.21
N VAL A 9 -8.83 -6.96 5.19
CA VAL A 9 -7.41 -7.16 4.90
C VAL A 9 -7.01 -6.26 3.73
N GLY A 10 -6.05 -5.35 3.93
CA GLY A 10 -5.54 -4.48 2.87
C GLY A 10 -6.36 -3.21 2.62
N GLU A 11 -6.99 -2.63 3.64
CA GLU A 11 -7.72 -1.35 3.46
C GLU A 11 -6.77 -0.18 3.19
N GLU A 12 -7.22 0.76 2.33
CA GLU A 12 -6.45 1.95 1.93
C GLU A 12 -6.21 2.92 3.11
N LYS A 13 -7.07 2.89 4.14
CA LYS A 13 -7.01 3.74 5.34
C LYS A 13 -7.27 2.89 6.59
N ASP A 14 -6.81 3.38 7.73
CA ASP A 14 -7.13 2.74 9.01
C ASP A 14 -8.65 2.79 9.27
N CYS A 15 -9.19 1.69 9.81
CA CYS A 15 -10.61 1.50 10.12
C CYS A 15 -11.11 2.34 11.31
N GLU A 16 -10.35 3.36 11.72
CA GLU A 16 -10.67 4.17 12.89
C GLU A 16 -12.09 4.74 12.78
N GLY A 17 -12.90 4.48 13.81
CA GLY A 17 -14.27 5.00 13.91
C GLY A 17 -15.38 4.08 13.39
N ARG A 18 -15.08 2.87 12.87
CA ARG A 18 -16.12 1.87 12.53
C ARG A 18 -16.27 0.82 13.63
N SER A 19 -17.32 0.95 14.46
CA SER A 19 -17.64 -0.06 15.48
C SER A 19 -17.85 -1.43 14.83
N GLY A 20 -17.17 -2.47 15.35
CA GLY A 20 -17.31 -3.85 14.88
C GLY A 20 -16.54 -4.17 13.59
N THR A 21 -15.71 -3.24 13.07
CA THR A 21 -14.82 -3.48 11.93
C THR A 21 -13.37 -3.25 12.33
N TYR A 22 -12.52 -4.21 11.98
CA TYR A 22 -11.07 -4.14 12.20
C TYR A 22 -10.36 -4.26 10.86
N CYS A 23 -9.15 -3.71 10.74
CA CYS A 23 -8.29 -3.96 9.60
C CYS A 23 -6.81 -3.86 9.96
N ASN A 24 -5.97 -4.37 9.05
CA ASN A 24 -4.52 -4.36 9.16
C ASN A 24 -3.85 -3.24 8.31
N GLY A 25 -4.64 -2.39 7.65
CA GLY A 25 -4.14 -1.35 6.75
C GLY A 25 -3.54 -1.88 5.44
N TYR A 26 -2.77 -1.02 4.78
CA TYR A 26 -2.32 -1.22 3.40
C TYR A 26 -1.42 -2.45 3.23
N LEU A 27 -1.62 -3.19 2.15
CA LEU A 27 -0.74 -4.29 1.73
C LEU A 27 0.16 -3.85 0.57
N LYS A 28 1.32 -4.49 0.43
CA LYS A 28 2.19 -4.22 -0.71
C LYS A 28 1.47 -4.61 -2.01
N PRO A 29 1.52 -3.77 -3.06
CA PRO A 29 0.97 -4.13 -4.37
C PRO A 29 1.70 -5.32 -4.98
N TYR A 30 1.03 -6.06 -5.87
CA TYR A 30 1.59 -7.18 -6.62
C TYR A 30 2.31 -8.24 -5.76
N THR A 31 1.85 -8.46 -4.53
CA THR A 31 2.48 -9.32 -3.53
C THR A 31 1.53 -10.43 -3.12
N GLU A 32 2.04 -11.65 -2.97
CA GLU A 32 1.25 -12.80 -2.50
C GLU A 32 1.21 -12.84 -0.98
N TYR A 33 0.01 -13.06 -0.44
CA TYR A 33 -0.28 -13.17 0.98
C TYR A 33 -1.08 -14.43 1.26
N LYS A 34 -0.93 -14.96 2.48
CA LYS A 34 -1.80 -15.98 3.07
C LYS A 34 -2.30 -15.44 4.40
N VAL A 35 -3.54 -15.76 4.75
CA VAL A 35 -4.14 -15.35 6.03
C VAL A 35 -4.41 -16.57 6.91
N LYS A 36 -4.34 -16.37 8.22
CA LYS A 36 -4.63 -17.38 9.24
C LYS A 36 -5.28 -16.70 10.43
N ILE A 37 -6.29 -17.36 11.00
CA ILE A 37 -7.11 -16.81 12.08
C ILE A 37 -6.75 -17.49 13.38
N PHE A 38 -6.68 -16.69 14.46
CA PHE A 38 -6.43 -17.15 15.81
C PHE A 38 -7.62 -16.78 16.68
N LYS A 39 -8.09 -17.71 17.51
CA LYS A 39 -9.08 -17.46 18.57
C LYS A 39 -8.42 -17.73 19.91
N CYS A 40 -8.21 -16.69 20.70
CA CYS A 40 -7.51 -16.76 21.98
C CYS A 40 -8.46 -16.55 23.17
N THR A 41 -8.21 -17.29 24.25
CA THR A 41 -8.75 -17.09 25.60
C THR A 41 -7.57 -16.95 26.58
N GLU A 42 -7.84 -16.78 27.87
CA GLU A 42 -6.79 -16.74 28.90
C GLU A 42 -5.98 -18.04 28.98
N GLU A 43 -6.54 -19.16 28.51
CA GLU A 43 -5.90 -20.48 28.52
C GLU A 43 -5.04 -20.75 27.28
N GLY A 44 -5.16 -19.93 26.23
CA GLY A 44 -4.38 -20.07 25.01
C GLY A 44 -5.15 -19.78 23.73
N CYS A 45 -4.53 -20.09 22.58
CA CYS A 45 -5.08 -19.82 21.25
C CYS A 45 -5.34 -21.10 20.47
N THR A 46 -6.46 -21.13 19.73
CA THR A 46 -6.72 -22.10 18.67
C THR A 46 -6.51 -21.43 17.32
N GLU A 47 -5.95 -22.15 16.36
CA GLU A 47 -5.55 -21.61 15.06
C GLU A 47 -6.33 -22.27 13.93
N SER A 48 -6.59 -21.53 12.85
CA SER A 48 -7.09 -22.09 11.60
C SER A 48 -5.95 -22.66 10.73
N GLU A 49 -6.31 -23.38 9.68
CA GLU A 49 -5.39 -23.58 8.56
C GLU A 49 -5.10 -22.25 7.85
N TRP A 50 -3.99 -22.21 7.09
CA TRP A 50 -3.71 -21.10 6.20
C TRP A 50 -4.71 -21.06 5.05
N SER A 51 -5.07 -19.86 4.61
CA SER A 51 -5.83 -19.68 3.36
C SER A 51 -5.04 -20.15 2.14
N GLU A 52 -5.73 -20.28 1.01
CA GLU A 52 -5.06 -20.28 -0.29
C GLU A 52 -4.31 -18.95 -0.49
N PRO A 53 -3.21 -18.95 -1.29
CA PRO A 53 -2.50 -17.73 -1.65
C PRO A 53 -3.41 -16.74 -2.38
N MET A 54 -3.33 -15.48 -1.99
CA MET A 54 -4.06 -14.36 -2.60
C MET A 54 -3.04 -13.31 -3.03
N LYS A 55 -3.19 -12.77 -4.24
CA LYS A 55 -2.27 -11.77 -4.78
C LYS A 55 -2.94 -10.40 -4.78
N THR A 56 -2.25 -9.39 -4.26
CA THR A 56 -2.71 -8.01 -4.34
C THR A 56 -2.56 -7.46 -5.75
N ASP A 57 -3.46 -6.53 -6.10
CA ASP A 57 -3.42 -5.85 -7.39
C ASP A 57 -2.23 -4.89 -7.50
N PHE A 58 -2.03 -4.37 -8.72
CA PHE A 58 -1.07 -3.32 -8.99
C PHE A 58 -1.54 -1.97 -8.43
N ASP A 59 -0.61 -1.14 -7.98
CA ASP A 59 -0.91 0.21 -7.50
C ASP A 59 -0.76 1.25 -8.63
N PRO A 60 -1.87 1.83 -9.13
CA PRO A 60 -1.84 2.77 -10.24
C PRO A 60 -1.10 4.07 -9.90
N THR A 61 -0.98 4.42 -8.61
CA THR A 61 -0.28 5.64 -8.19
C THR A 61 1.22 5.55 -8.52
N VAL A 62 1.82 4.37 -8.40
CA VAL A 62 3.23 4.13 -8.75
C VAL A 62 3.45 4.30 -10.26
N ALA A 63 2.52 3.81 -11.09
CA ALA A 63 2.58 3.96 -12.54
C ALA A 63 2.53 5.43 -13.00
N VAL A 64 1.91 6.32 -12.23
CA VAL A 64 1.79 7.74 -12.59
C VAL A 64 2.90 8.57 -11.95
N THR A 65 3.16 8.38 -10.66
CA THR A 65 4.12 9.20 -9.90
C THR A 65 5.54 9.07 -10.41
N VAL A 66 5.99 7.84 -10.72
CA VAL A 66 7.37 7.59 -11.16
C VAL A 66 7.67 8.31 -12.50
N PRO A 67 6.88 8.14 -13.58
CA PRO A 67 7.11 8.87 -14.82
C PRO A 67 7.03 10.39 -14.66
N VAL A 68 6.05 10.89 -13.88
CA VAL A 68 5.89 12.33 -13.67
C VAL A 68 7.13 12.92 -12.98
N VAL A 69 7.63 12.28 -11.93
CA VAL A 69 8.85 12.73 -11.24
C VAL A 69 10.05 12.71 -12.18
N LEU A 70 10.21 11.67 -13.01
CA LEU A 70 11.28 11.59 -14.01
C LEU A 70 11.19 12.72 -15.04
N VAL A 71 9.99 13.05 -15.53
CA VAL A 71 9.77 14.17 -16.46
C VAL A 71 10.14 15.51 -15.81
N LEU A 72 9.77 15.72 -14.55
CA LEU A 72 10.12 16.97 -13.84
C LEU A 72 11.64 17.09 -13.61
N LEU A 73 12.31 16.00 -13.24
CA LEU A 73 13.76 15.96 -13.08
C LEU A 73 14.49 16.20 -14.42
N THR A 74 14.02 15.57 -15.50
CA THR A 74 14.61 15.79 -16.84
C THR A 74 14.35 17.21 -17.35
N ALA A 75 13.16 17.76 -17.16
CA ALA A 75 12.86 19.15 -17.53
C ALA A 75 13.71 20.15 -16.75
N SER A 76 13.84 19.97 -15.42
CA SER A 76 14.65 20.87 -14.59
C SER A 76 16.12 20.84 -14.96
N THR A 77 16.71 19.66 -15.22
CA THR A 77 18.09 19.53 -15.69
C THR A 77 18.29 20.19 -17.04
N ILE A 78 17.35 20.02 -17.99
CA ILE A 78 17.39 20.70 -19.30
C ILE A 78 17.38 22.22 -19.12
N VAL A 79 16.46 22.75 -18.30
CA VAL A 79 16.37 24.19 -18.01
C VAL A 79 17.68 24.70 -17.42
N VAL A 80 18.24 24.03 -16.42
CA VAL A 80 19.52 24.41 -15.80
C VAL A 80 20.65 24.42 -16.83
N VAL A 81 20.74 23.39 -17.69
CA VAL A 81 21.75 23.33 -18.75
C VAL A 81 21.58 24.46 -19.76
N ILE A 82 20.35 24.79 -20.16
CA ILE A 82 20.06 25.91 -21.05
C ILE A 82 20.51 27.23 -20.40
N GLN A 83 20.19 27.46 -19.13
CA GLN A 83 20.58 28.69 -18.43
C GLN A 83 22.10 28.80 -18.27
N LEU A 84 22.80 27.71 -17.95
CA LEU A 84 24.27 27.68 -17.89
C LEU A 84 24.91 27.94 -19.25
N ARG A 85 24.37 27.37 -20.33
CA ARG A 85 24.82 27.64 -21.70
C ARG A 85 24.59 29.08 -22.12
N ARG A 86 23.45 29.69 -21.72
CA ARG A 86 23.17 31.12 -21.96
C ARG A 86 24.14 32.01 -21.20
N LYS A 87 24.44 31.70 -19.93
CA LYS A 87 25.42 32.45 -19.12
C LYS A 87 26.85 32.35 -19.65
N ARG A 88 27.26 31.23 -20.24
CA ARG A 88 28.61 31.05 -20.82
C ARG A 88 28.80 31.74 -22.19
N LYS A 89 27.71 32.13 -22.86
CA LYS A 89 27.73 32.82 -24.16
C LYS A 89 27.69 34.34 -24.06
N MET A 90 27.33 34.89 -22.89
CA MET A 90 27.51 36.32 -22.57
C MET A 90 28.87 36.51 -21.91
#